data_AF-A0A968HUA3-F1
#
_entry.id   AF-A0A968HUA3-F1
#
_cell.length_a   1.000
_cell.length_b   1.000
_cell.length_c   1.000
_cell.angle_alpha   90.00
_cell.angle_beta   90.00
_cell.angle_gamma   90.00
#
_symmetry.space_group_name_H-M   'P 1'
#
loop_
_entity.id
_entity.type
_entity.pdbx_description
1 polymer ?
#
loop_
_entity_poly.entity_id
_entity_poly.type
_entity_poly.pdbx_seq_one_letter_code
_entity_poly.pdbx_strand_id
1 'polypeptide(L)'
;MRRGAARSVRGGGLCGDTPPTRRSQAQVRARLDRELSILSAKRIAAYFLIVWDFVNWARQRGIPALARGSGVGTMVGYLLGLSNACPVRFGLLFERFTDPDRAEYPDIDIDLCQDGR
;
A
#
# COMPACT_ATOMS: atom_id res chain seq x y z
N MET A 1 25.57 7.51 13.61
CA MET A 1 25.06 6.14 13.82
C MET A 1 23.75 6.19 14.61
N ARG A 2 22.60 6.41 13.94
CA ARG A 2 21.28 6.37 14.59
C ARG A 2 20.62 5.04 14.25
N ARG A 3 20.42 4.19 15.26
CA ARG A 3 19.77 2.89 15.14
C ARG A 3 18.32 3.13 14.67
N GLY A 4 17.99 2.70 13.46
CA GLY A 4 16.62 2.65 12.98
C GLY A 4 15.85 1.63 13.82
N ALA A 5 14.96 2.10 14.68
CA ALA A 5 14.08 1.23 15.44
C ALA A 5 13.18 0.47 14.46
N ALA A 6 13.36 -0.85 14.37
CA ALA A 6 12.38 -1.74 13.77
C ALA A 6 11.06 -1.54 14.52
N ARG A 7 10.12 -0.82 13.90
CA ARG A 7 8.79 -0.60 14.48
C ARG A 7 8.10 -1.96 14.52
N SER A 8 8.00 -2.52 15.73
CA SER A 8 7.16 -3.67 16.05
C SER A 8 5.79 -3.45 15.42
N VAL A 9 5.36 -4.38 14.55
CA VAL A 9 4.01 -4.42 14.00
C VAL A 9 3.05 -4.82 15.13
N ARG A 10 2.81 -3.90 16.07
CA ARG A 10 1.67 -3.99 16.97
C ARG A 10 0.44 -3.62 16.15
N GLY A 11 -0.64 -4.39 16.29
CA GLY A 11 -1.91 -4.21 15.58
C GLY A 11 -2.56 -2.85 15.81
N GLY A 12 -2.00 -1.82 15.19
CA GLY A 12 -2.57 -0.49 15.07
C GLY A 12 -3.73 -0.54 14.08
N GLY A 13 -4.77 0.23 14.38
CA GLY A 13 -5.96 0.30 13.53
C GLY A 13 -5.60 0.58 12.07
N LEU A 14 -6.46 0.11 11.17
CA LEU A 14 -6.21 0.04 9.73
C LEU A 14 -5.85 1.38 9.05
N CYS A 15 -5.90 2.51 9.76
CA CYS A 15 -5.52 3.85 9.28
C CYS A 15 -5.26 4.84 10.46
N GLY A 16 -4.24 4.63 11.30
CA GLY A 16 -3.74 5.67 12.23
C GLY A 16 -3.35 5.23 13.65
N ASP A 17 -2.76 6.18 14.41
CA ASP A 17 -2.30 5.99 15.80
C ASP A 17 -3.45 6.04 16.84
N THR A 18 -4.67 6.39 16.42
CA THR A 18 -5.88 6.46 17.27
C THR A 18 -6.79 5.27 16.99
N PRO A 19 -7.44 4.64 18.00
CA PRO A 19 -8.35 3.52 17.77
C PRO A 19 -9.46 3.89 16.77
N PRO A 20 -9.65 3.11 15.70
CA PRO A 20 -10.65 3.43 14.69
C PRO A 20 -12.06 3.21 15.25
N THR A 21 -12.96 4.17 15.05
CA THR A 21 -14.38 4.04 15.38
C THR A 21 -15.02 2.94 14.52
N ARG A 22 -16.15 2.35 14.97
CA ARG A 22 -16.85 1.32 14.19
C ARG A 22 -17.22 1.79 12.78
N ARG A 23 -17.58 3.07 12.61
CA ARG A 23 -17.88 3.67 11.30
C ARG A 23 -16.63 3.75 10.40
N SER A 24 -15.48 4.16 10.94
CA SER A 24 -14.26 4.22 10.13
C SER A 24 -13.75 2.84 9.75
N GLN A 25 -13.90 1.83 10.62
CA GLN A 25 -13.59 0.43 10.28
C GLN A 25 -14.45 -0.08 9.12
N ALA A 26 -15.75 0.23 9.13
CA ALA A 26 -16.66 -0.15 8.06
C ALA A 26 -16.27 0.50 6.72
N GLN A 27 -15.88 1.78 6.74
CA GLN A 27 -15.41 2.50 5.55
C GLN A 27 -14.12 1.90 4.97
N VAL A 28 -13.14 1.60 5.84
CA VAL A 28 -11.89 0.96 5.40
C VAL A 28 -12.16 -0.41 4.80
N ARG A 29 -13.01 -1.21 5.44
CA ARG A 29 -13.36 -2.54 4.94
C ARG A 29 -14.08 -2.48 3.60
N ALA A 30 -15.08 -1.60 3.46
CA ALA A 30 -15.77 -1.40 2.19
C ALA A 30 -14.81 -0.97 1.06
N ARG A 31 -13.84 -0.10 1.37
CA ARG A 31 -12.81 0.29 0.40
C ARG A 31 -11.93 -0.89 0.01
N LEU A 32 -11.43 -1.64 0.99
CA LEU A 32 -10.58 -2.81 0.75
C LEU A 32 -11.29 -3.87 -0.08
N ASP A 33 -12.54 -4.19 0.26
CA ASP A 33 -13.35 -5.20 -0.46
C ASP A 33 -13.57 -4.80 -1.91
N ARG A 34 -13.86 -3.50 -2.17
CA ARG A 34 -13.98 -2.97 -3.54
C ARG A 34 -12.67 -3.11 -4.32
N GLU A 35 -11.55 -2.70 -3.73
CA GLU A 35 -10.25 -2.79 -4.38
C GLU A 35 -9.89 -4.24 -4.70
N LEU A 36 -10.00 -5.15 -3.73
CA LEU A 36 -9.69 -6.58 -3.92
C LEU A 36 -10.54 -7.20 -5.02
N SER A 37 -11.83 -6.85 -5.11
CA SER A 37 -12.70 -7.31 -6.20
C SER A 37 -12.19 -6.88 -7.57
N ILE A 38 -11.79 -5.60 -7.72
CA ILE A 38 -11.28 -5.05 -8.98
C ILE A 38 -9.93 -5.68 -9.34
N LEU A 39 -8.99 -5.74 -8.38
CA LEU A 39 -7.66 -6.32 -8.59
C LEU A 39 -7.74 -7.81 -8.97
N SER A 40 -8.68 -8.55 -8.37
CA SER A 40 -8.92 -9.97 -8.67
C SER A 40 -9.51 -10.15 -10.07
N ALA A 41 -10.51 -9.34 -10.43
CA ALA A 41 -11.12 -9.36 -11.76
C ALA A 41 -10.10 -9.05 -12.87
N LYS A 42 -9.20 -8.08 -12.62
CA LYS A 42 -8.13 -7.70 -13.55
C LYS A 42 -6.91 -8.63 -13.50
N ARG A 43 -6.90 -9.64 -12.61
CA ARG A 43 -5.80 -10.60 -12.42
C ARG A 43 -4.44 -9.94 -12.15
N ILE A 44 -4.45 -8.80 -11.43
CA ILE A 44 -3.24 -8.03 -11.10
C ILE A 44 -2.79 -8.22 -9.66
N ALA A 45 -3.43 -9.11 -8.89
CA ALA A 45 -3.03 -9.44 -7.52
C ALA A 45 -1.59 -9.97 -7.44
N ALA A 46 -1.16 -10.78 -8.42
CA ALA A 46 0.21 -11.29 -8.49
C ALA A 46 1.25 -10.18 -8.63
N TYR A 47 0.92 -9.10 -9.35
CA TYR A 47 1.81 -7.95 -9.52
C TYR A 47 2.09 -7.26 -8.18
N PHE A 48 1.05 -7.06 -7.34
CA PHE A 48 1.23 -6.54 -5.99
C PHE A 48 2.14 -7.41 -5.12
N LEU A 49 2.00 -8.74 -5.21
CA LEU A 49 2.80 -9.67 -4.42
C LEU A 49 4.27 -9.68 -4.84
N ILE A 50 4.54 -9.62 -6.15
CA ILE A 50 5.89 -9.48 -6.68
C ILE A 50 6.51 -8.17 -6.18
N VAL A 51 5.76 -7.06 -6.24
CA VAL A 51 6.24 -5.75 -5.74
C VAL A 51 6.51 -5.77 -4.25
N TRP A 52 5.60 -6.38 -3.49
CA TRP A 52 5.77 -6.57 -2.06
C TRP A 52 7.02 -7.38 -1.71
N ASP A 53 7.34 -8.43 -2.46
CA ASP A 53 8.48 -9.30 -2.15
C ASP A 53 9.80 -8.52 -2.14
N PHE A 54 10.11 -7.77 -3.20
CA PHE A 54 11.36 -7.02 -3.25
C PHE A 54 11.37 -5.80 -2.32
N VAL A 55 10.22 -5.14 -2.09
CA VAL A 55 10.12 -4.06 -1.08
C VAL A 55 10.36 -4.63 0.33
N ASN A 56 9.82 -5.81 0.62
CA ASN A 56 10.02 -6.49 1.88
C ASN A 56 11.48 -6.94 2.04
N TRP A 57 12.12 -7.44 0.98
CA TRP A 57 13.54 -7.78 0.96
C TRP A 57 14.44 -6.57 1.26
N ALA A 58 14.14 -5.42 0.64
CA ALA A 58 14.85 -4.16 0.87
C ALA A 58 14.67 -3.68 2.32
N ARG A 59 13.43 -3.73 2.82
CA ARG A 59 13.09 -3.38 4.21
C ARG A 59 13.86 -4.21 5.23
N GLN A 60 14.00 -5.53 5.01
CA GLN A 60 14.77 -6.41 5.89
C GLN A 60 16.27 -6.05 5.95
N ARG A 61 16.80 -5.39 4.91
CA ARG A 61 18.19 -4.91 4.83
C ARG A 61 18.35 -3.45 5.26
N GLY A 62 17.26 -2.82 5.71
CA GLY A 62 17.27 -1.40 6.07
C GLY A 62 17.41 -0.46 4.86
N ILE A 63 17.12 -0.95 3.65
CA ILE A 63 17.10 -0.14 2.42
C ILE A 63 15.70 0.49 2.30
N PRO A 64 15.57 1.83 2.36
CA PRO A 64 14.28 2.49 2.19
C PRO A 64 13.72 2.23 0.79
N ALA A 65 12.50 1.66 0.74
CA ALA A 65 11.77 1.31 -0.46
C ALA A 65 10.28 1.63 -0.27
N LEU A 66 9.70 2.53 -1.07
CA LEU A 66 8.29 2.91 -0.99
C LEU A 66 7.68 3.16 -2.37
N ALA A 67 6.39 2.88 -2.50
CA ALA A 67 5.65 3.20 -3.71
C ALA A 67 5.53 4.70 -3.93
N ARG A 68 5.56 5.11 -5.19
CA ARG A 68 5.31 6.49 -5.64
C ARG A 68 4.13 6.54 -6.61
N GLY A 69 3.68 7.76 -6.87
CA GLY A 69 2.61 8.00 -7.85
C GLY A 69 1.30 7.33 -7.45
N SER A 70 0.64 6.69 -8.42
CA SER A 70 -0.71 6.17 -8.25
C SER A 70 -0.80 4.97 -7.31
N GLY A 71 0.27 4.17 -7.18
CA GLY A 71 0.32 3.00 -6.27
C GLY A 71 0.04 3.35 -4.80
N VAL A 72 0.31 4.60 -4.40
CA VAL A 72 0.06 5.13 -3.04
C VAL A 72 -1.45 5.19 -2.71
N GLY A 73 -2.32 5.31 -3.72
CA GLY A 73 -3.77 5.44 -3.54
C GLY A 73 -4.51 4.14 -3.24
N THR A 74 -3.79 3.02 -3.13
CA THR A 74 -4.36 1.69 -2.92
C THR A 74 -4.34 1.29 -1.46
N MET A 75 -5.47 0.80 -0.96
CA MET A 75 -5.59 0.23 0.39
C MET A 75 -4.76 -1.04 0.51
N VAL A 76 -4.71 -1.84 -0.57
CA VAL A 76 -3.86 -3.05 -0.63
C VAL A 76 -2.38 -2.67 -0.50
N GLY A 77 -1.91 -1.65 -1.24
CA GLY A 77 -0.53 -1.18 -1.13
C GLY A 77 -0.19 -0.62 0.26
N TYR A 78 -1.12 0.08 0.90
CA TYR A 78 -0.96 0.52 2.29
C TYR A 78 -0.83 -0.65 3.27
N LEU A 79 -1.70 -1.67 3.18
CA LEU A 79 -1.67 -2.84 4.07
C LEU A 79 -0.45 -3.74 3.87
N LEU A 80 0.05 -3.84 2.64
CA LEU A 80 1.30 -4.52 2.31
C LEU A 80 2.55 -3.73 2.74
N GLY A 81 2.37 -2.48 3.20
CA GLY A 81 3.46 -1.58 3.57
C GLY A 81 4.27 -1.06 2.38
N LEU A 82 3.70 -1.09 1.17
CA LEU A 82 4.25 -0.41 -0.01
C LEU A 82 4.09 1.11 0.11
N SER A 83 3.00 1.55 0.73
CA SER A 83 2.69 2.94 1.05
C SER A 83 2.62 3.14 2.56
N ASN A 84 3.08 4.29 3.05
CA ASN A 84 2.88 4.73 4.43
C ASN A 84 1.68 5.69 4.58
N ALA A 85 1.01 6.05 3.48
CA ALA A 85 -0.14 6.94 3.47
C ALA A 85 -1.44 6.13 3.37
N CYS A 86 -2.29 6.21 4.39
CA CYS A 86 -3.60 5.56 4.34
C CYS A 86 -4.51 6.29 3.33
N PRO A 87 -5.03 5.59 2.30
CA PRO A 87 -5.82 6.23 1.25
C PRO A 87 -7.17 6.76 1.77
N VAL A 88 -7.80 6.07 2.72
CA VAL A 88 -9.07 6.53 3.32
C VAL A 88 -8.88 7.80 4.15
N ARG A 89 -7.77 7.90 4.90
CA ARG A 89 -7.46 9.06 5.76
C ARG A 89 -7.16 10.31 4.94
N PHE A 90 -6.45 10.14 3.82
CA PHE A 90 -5.99 11.24 2.98
C PHE A 90 -6.87 11.46 1.73
N GLY A 91 -7.97 10.73 1.58
CA GLY A 91 -8.87 10.85 0.44
C GLY A 91 -8.24 10.48 -0.91
N LEU A 92 -7.29 9.54 -0.91
CA LEU A 92 -6.60 9.12 -2.13
C LEU A 92 -7.52 8.25 -2.99
N LEU A 93 -7.58 8.56 -4.28
CA LEU A 93 -8.45 7.88 -5.24
C LEU A 93 -7.78 6.61 -5.79
N PHE A 94 -8.51 5.51 -5.78
CA PHE A 94 -8.03 4.23 -6.33
C PHE A 94 -8.09 4.25 -7.85
N GLU A 95 -9.03 5.01 -8.41
CA GLU A 95 -9.26 5.21 -9.84
C GLU A 95 -8.03 5.81 -10.54
N ARG A 96 -7.18 6.53 -9.80
CA ARG A 96 -5.89 7.02 -10.31
C ARG A 96 -4.87 5.89 -10.50
N PHE A 97 -5.01 4.80 -9.76
CA PHE A 97 -4.18 3.61 -9.91
C PHE A 97 -4.72 2.73 -11.02
N THR A 98 -5.98 2.32 -10.94
CA THR A 98 -6.61 1.55 -12.00
C THR A 98 -8.09 1.89 -12.09
N ASP A 99 -8.52 2.12 -13.32
CA ASP A 99 -9.91 2.32 -13.68
C ASP A 99 -10.49 0.97 -14.15
N PRO A 100 -11.56 0.44 -13.56
CA PRO A 100 -12.17 -0.83 -13.97
C PRO A 100 -12.46 -0.92 -15.48
N ASP A 101 -12.82 0.19 -16.11
CA ASP A 101 -13.26 0.24 -17.51
C ASP A 101 -12.10 0.35 -18.50
N ARG A 102 -10.87 0.57 -18.00
CA ARG A 102 -9.67 0.68 -18.84
C ARG A 102 -8.90 -0.64 -18.92
N ALA A 103 -8.47 -1.01 -20.12
CA ALA A 103 -7.60 -2.17 -20.37
C ALA A 103 -6.12 -1.91 -20.03
N GLU A 104 -5.75 -0.66 -19.74
CA GLU A 104 -4.39 -0.25 -19.40
C GLU A 104 -3.92 -0.94 -18.12
N TYR A 105 -2.73 -1.55 -18.17
CA TYR A 105 -2.13 -2.15 -17.00
C TYR A 105 -1.62 -1.04 -16.07
N PRO A 106 -1.94 -1.08 -14.78
CA PRO A 106 -1.47 -0.06 -13.85
C PRO A 106 0.02 -0.23 -13.59
N ASP A 107 0.71 0.87 -13.30
CA ASP A 107 2.12 0.85 -12.94
C ASP A 107 2.30 1.05 -11.42
N ILE A 108 3.24 0.30 -10.83
CA ILE A 108 3.65 0.43 -9.43
C ILE A 108 5.14 0.75 -9.41
N ASP A 109 5.44 2.04 -9.44
CA ASP A 109 6.79 2.55 -9.27
C ASP A 109 7.22 2.51 -7.80
N ILE A 110 8.45 2.04 -7.54
CA ILE A 110 9.07 2.03 -6.21
C ILE A 110 10.31 2.94 -6.21
N ASP A 111 10.30 3.95 -5.33
CA ASP A 111 11.50 4.71 -5.00
C ASP A 111 12.38 3.90 -4.05
N LEU A 112 13.65 3.74 -4.42
CA LEU A 112 14.68 3.12 -3.59
C LEU A 112 15.73 4.18 -3.27
N CYS A 113 16.29 4.14 -2.06
CA CYS A 113 17.41 5.00 -1.68
C CYS A 113 18.60 4.79 -2.64
N GLN A 114 19.27 5.88 -3.04
CA GLN A 114 20.44 5.80 -3.93
C GLN A 114 21.63 5.11 -3.27
N ASP A 115 21.79 5.27 -1.96
CA ASP A 115 22.79 4.56 -1.16
C ASP A 115 22.30 3.11 -0.89
N GLY A 116 22.45 2.24 -1.89
CA GLY A 116 22.06 0.82 -1.80
C GLY A 116 21.18 0.30 -2.95
N ARG A 117 21.27 0.91 -4.14
CA ARG A 117 20.78 0.33 -5.41
C ARG A 117 21.83 -0.55 -6.08
#